data_AF-A0A7M5X732-F1
#
_entry.id   AF-A0A7M5X732-F1
#
_cell.length_a   1.000
_cell.length_b   1.000
_cell.length_c   1.000
_cell.angle_alpha   90.00
_cell.angle_beta   90.00
_cell.angle_gamma   90.00
#
_symmetry.space_group_name_H-M   'P 1'
#
loop_
_entity.id
_entity.type
_entity.pdbx_description
1 polymer ?
#
loop_
_entity_poly.entity_id
_entity_poly.type
_entity_poly.pdbx_seq_one_letter_code
_entity_poly.pdbx_strand_id
1 'polypeptide(L)'
;MTIHITELQEIVRASSSAEKQLDWSSVEARIKDQVVLRAMTCVQISSKLVSHYKAVHPSKVKRYLSACNLHYSMSSVNKSEMRVLTTVNYQLPLTTPIVHIEMLLEVFKRNCDGVNVDLILKAAINILDVSYISRTRLKDLLRYASTDDGEETLKRRCVSNHFLLAACVIVAASYVIDSSTNDTVIEQIALITCLDESDIIIYSTILVKLALHLE
;
A
#
# COMPACT_ATOMS: atom_id res chain seq x y z
N MET A 1 10.60 0.83 7.49
CA MET A 1 11.39 2.08 7.52
C MET A 1 12.33 2.10 8.72
N THR A 2 11.85 1.77 9.92
CA THR A 2 12.65 1.71 11.15
C THR A 2 13.91 0.84 11.02
N ILE A 3 13.79 -0.37 10.48
CA ILE A 3 14.93 -1.30 10.29
C ILE A 3 16.06 -0.64 9.46
N HIS A 4 15.74 -0.07 8.30
CA HIS A 4 16.74 0.57 7.44
C HIS A 4 17.36 1.84 8.03
N ILE A 5 16.62 2.57 8.87
CA ILE A 5 17.16 3.74 9.58
C ILE A 5 18.13 3.26 10.68
N THR A 6 17.80 2.18 11.39
CA THR A 6 18.68 1.56 12.39
C THR A 6 19.96 1.02 11.75
N GLU A 7 19.85 0.28 10.64
CA GLU A 7 21.00 -0.22 9.86
C GLU A 7 21.90 0.93 9.39
N LEU A 8 21.30 2.02 8.87
CA LEU A 8 22.05 3.21 8.47
C LEU A 8 22.76 3.86 9.66
N GLN A 9 22.12 3.91 10.83
CA GLN A 9 22.72 4.45 12.05
C GLN A 9 23.94 3.62 12.48
N GLU A 10 23.85 2.29 12.42
CA GLU A 10 24.95 1.38 12.71
C GLU A 10 26.12 1.59 11.74
N ILE A 11 25.85 1.73 10.44
CA ILE A 11 26.86 2.02 9.42
C ILE A 11 27.55 3.36 9.69
N VAL A 12 26.79 4.41 10.02
CA VAL A 12 27.34 5.74 10.33
C VAL A 12 28.22 5.68 11.57
N ARG A 13 27.80 4.97 12.63
CA ARG A 13 28.60 4.76 13.84
C ARG A 13 29.88 3.98 13.56
N ALA A 14 29.82 2.94 12.75
CA ALA A 14 30.98 2.14 12.35
C ALA A 14 31.98 2.94 11.48
N SER A 15 31.48 3.88 10.66
CA SER A 15 32.29 4.73 9.78
C SER A 15 32.95 5.92 10.51
N SER A 16 32.48 6.23 11.72
CA SER A 16 32.96 7.39 12.50
C SER A 16 34.40 7.24 13.03
N SER A 17 35.01 6.07 12.88
CA SER A 17 36.37 5.75 13.34
C SER A 17 37.47 5.96 12.28
N ALA A 18 37.12 6.23 11.02
CA ALA A 18 38.10 6.42 9.93
C ALA A 18 37.85 7.75 9.18
N GLU A 19 38.67 8.76 9.49
CA GLU A 19 38.95 10.00 8.73
C GLU A 19 37.79 11.00 8.41
N LYS A 20 36.51 10.65 8.57
CA LYS A 20 35.38 11.60 8.51
C LYS A 20 34.32 11.26 9.55
N GLN A 21 34.23 12.06 10.61
CA GLN A 21 33.09 12.02 11.53
C GLN A 21 31.81 12.40 10.78
N LEU A 22 31.05 11.40 10.35
CA LEU A 22 29.66 11.58 9.92
C LEU A 22 28.81 11.69 11.17
N ASP A 23 28.40 12.92 11.51
CA ASP A 23 27.46 13.15 12.61
C ASP A 23 26.08 12.58 12.25
N TRP A 24 25.62 11.62 13.06
CA TRP A 24 24.28 11.04 12.93
C TRP A 24 23.19 12.10 12.98
N SER A 25 23.35 13.15 13.78
CA SER A 25 22.35 14.21 13.92
C SER A 25 22.13 14.94 12.60
N SER A 26 23.22 15.23 11.87
CA SER A 26 23.18 15.80 10.51
C SER A 26 22.54 14.85 9.49
N VAL A 27 22.84 13.54 9.57
CA VAL A 27 22.22 12.53 8.69
C VAL A 27 20.72 12.41 8.96
N GLU A 28 20.32 12.35 10.23
CA GLU A 28 18.93 12.25 10.67
C GLU A 28 18.13 13.47 10.23
N ALA A 29 18.66 14.69 10.42
CA ALA A 29 18.04 15.92 9.95
C ALA A 29 17.81 15.91 8.43
N ARG A 30 18.81 15.48 7.66
CA ARG A 30 18.69 15.33 6.20
C ARG A 30 17.63 14.32 5.78
N ILE A 31 17.50 13.22 6.51
CA ILE A 31 16.46 12.22 6.25
C ILE A 31 15.08 12.83 6.52
N LYS A 32 14.89 13.46 7.68
CA LYS A 32 13.62 14.11 8.05
C LYS A 32 13.16 15.10 6.99
N ASP A 33 14.06 15.96 6.52
CA ASP A 33 13.72 16.93 5.46
C ASP A 33 13.34 16.23 4.15
N GLN A 34 14.10 15.21 3.76
CA GLN A 34 13.91 14.54 2.46
C GLN A 34 12.70 13.60 2.41
N VAL A 35 12.24 13.04 3.52
CA VAL A 35 11.13 12.05 3.53
C VAL A 35 9.88 12.63 2.87
N VAL A 36 9.50 13.87 3.22
CA VAL A 36 8.32 14.52 2.64
C VAL A 36 8.51 14.78 1.14
N LEU A 37 9.71 15.23 0.74
CA LEU A 37 10.04 15.41 -0.68
C LEU A 37 9.95 14.09 -1.46
N ARG A 38 10.46 12.97 -0.91
CA ARG A 38 10.39 11.65 -1.54
C ARG A 38 8.95 11.16 -1.63
N ALA A 39 8.16 11.30 -0.57
CA ALA A 39 6.75 10.92 -0.57
C ALA A 39 5.99 11.68 -1.67
N MET A 40 6.16 13.01 -1.76
CA MET A 40 5.51 13.81 -2.80
C MET A 40 6.02 13.50 -4.20
N THR A 41 7.29 13.11 -4.33
CA THR A 41 7.86 12.65 -5.60
C THR A 41 7.21 11.34 -6.04
N CYS A 42 7.00 10.38 -5.14
CA CYS A 42 6.26 9.15 -5.45
C CYS A 42 4.83 9.46 -5.91
N VAL A 43 4.11 10.35 -5.20
CA VAL A 43 2.76 10.80 -5.61
C VAL A 43 2.78 11.42 -7.01
N GLN A 44 3.78 12.27 -7.29
CA GLN A 44 3.97 12.84 -8.62
C GLN A 44 4.17 11.77 -9.69
N ILE A 45 5.10 10.83 -9.49
CA ILE A 45 5.38 9.76 -10.45
C ILE A 45 4.12 8.92 -10.68
N SER A 46 3.46 8.46 -9.61
CA SER A 46 2.23 7.70 -9.69
C SER A 46 1.14 8.45 -10.47
N SER A 47 0.94 9.74 -10.19
CA SER A 47 -0.06 10.54 -10.90
C SER A 47 0.20 10.67 -12.40
N LYS A 48 1.46 10.67 -12.84
CA LYS A 48 1.83 10.68 -14.27
C LYS A 48 1.53 9.34 -14.94
N LEU A 49 1.61 8.23 -14.19
CA LEU A 49 1.30 6.89 -14.70
C LEU A 49 -0.21 6.66 -14.84
N VAL A 50 -0.98 7.02 -13.81
CA VAL A 50 -2.41 6.64 -13.73
C VAL A 50 -3.38 7.77 -14.11
N SER A 51 -2.93 9.03 -14.19
CA SER A 51 -3.82 10.18 -14.36
C SER A 51 -3.36 11.11 -15.47
N HIS A 52 -3.70 10.75 -16.71
CA HIS A 52 -3.30 11.50 -17.92
C HIS A 52 -3.67 13.00 -17.84
N TYR A 53 -4.85 13.34 -17.33
CA TYR A 53 -5.33 14.73 -17.29
C TYR A 53 -5.13 15.44 -15.94
N LYS A 54 -4.89 14.72 -14.84
CA LYS A 54 -4.71 15.31 -13.50
C LYS A 54 -3.31 15.07 -12.92
N ALA A 55 -2.33 14.79 -13.78
CA ALA A 55 -0.95 14.60 -13.38
C ALA A 55 -0.45 15.75 -12.49
N VAL A 56 0.27 15.36 -11.44
CA VAL A 56 0.92 16.28 -10.51
C VAL A 56 2.27 16.66 -11.09
N HIS A 57 2.40 17.90 -11.54
CA HIS A 57 3.66 18.43 -12.06
C HIS A 57 4.62 18.86 -10.94
N PRO A 58 5.94 18.92 -11.21
CA PRO A 58 6.94 19.42 -10.24
C PRO A 58 6.59 20.77 -9.60
N SER A 59 5.93 21.66 -10.35
CA SER A 59 5.45 22.95 -9.84
C SER A 59 4.40 22.81 -8.74
N LYS A 60 3.47 21.85 -8.86
CA LYS A 60 2.48 21.55 -7.82
C LYS A 60 3.14 20.96 -6.58
N VAL A 61 4.11 20.06 -6.75
CA VAL A 61 4.90 19.50 -5.64
C VAL A 61 5.65 20.60 -4.90
N LYS A 62 6.38 21.48 -5.62
CA LYS A 62 7.09 22.61 -5.02
C LYS A 62 6.15 23.52 -4.23
N ARG A 63 4.97 23.82 -4.77
CA ARG A 63 3.96 24.65 -4.10
C ARG A 63 3.44 24.00 -2.82
N TYR A 64 3.13 22.71 -2.87
CA TYR A 64 2.69 21.95 -1.71
C TYR A 64 3.77 21.93 -0.60
N LEU A 65 5.02 21.60 -0.96
CA LEU A 65 6.13 21.60 -0.01
C LEU A 65 6.34 22.98 0.62
N SER A 66 6.23 24.05 -0.17
CA SER A 66 6.33 25.42 0.35
C SER A 66 5.21 25.74 1.35
N ALA A 67 3.99 25.24 1.14
CA ALA A 67 2.89 25.39 2.10
C ALA A 67 3.12 24.60 3.41
N CYS A 68 3.96 23.56 3.37
CA CYS A 68 4.43 22.82 4.55
C CYS A 68 5.72 23.40 5.17
N ASN A 69 6.11 24.64 4.82
CA ASN A 69 7.38 25.27 5.23
C ASN A 69 8.65 24.52 4.77
N LEU A 70 8.55 23.74 3.70
CA LEU A 70 9.67 23.01 3.08
C LEU A 70 10.05 23.66 1.74
N HIS A 71 11.10 24.48 1.76
CA HIS A 71 11.50 25.28 0.60
C HIS A 71 12.49 24.53 -0.30
N TYR A 72 11.97 23.85 -1.31
CA TYR A 72 12.78 23.19 -2.34
C TYR A 72 12.85 24.00 -3.63
N SER A 73 14.04 24.03 -4.25
CA SER A 73 14.20 24.54 -5.61
C SER A 73 13.53 23.61 -6.63
N MET A 74 13.18 24.13 -7.81
CA MET A 74 12.64 23.29 -8.89
C MET A 74 13.64 22.20 -9.31
N SER A 75 14.94 22.55 -9.35
CA SER A 75 16.03 21.59 -9.62
C SER A 75 16.05 20.47 -8.59
N SER A 76 15.82 20.77 -7.30
CA SER A 76 15.77 19.77 -6.24
C SER A 76 14.61 18.79 -6.41
N VAL A 77 13.43 19.28 -6.82
CA VAL A 77 12.26 18.42 -7.10
C VAL A 77 12.54 17.50 -8.30
N ASN A 78 13.07 18.04 -9.40
CA ASN A 78 13.40 17.23 -10.58
C ASN A 78 14.50 16.19 -10.28
N LYS A 79 15.54 16.56 -9.52
CA LYS A 79 16.57 15.62 -9.06
C LYS A 79 16.00 14.54 -8.14
N SER A 80 14.99 14.88 -7.35
CA SER A 80 14.27 13.91 -6.52
C SER A 80 13.54 12.88 -7.37
N GLU A 81 12.82 13.33 -8.40
CA GLU A 81 12.14 12.46 -9.35
C GLU A 81 13.08 11.48 -10.03
N MET A 82 14.17 11.98 -10.61
CA MET A 82 15.20 11.12 -11.21
C MET A 82 15.76 10.12 -10.20
N ARG A 83 16.03 10.56 -8.97
CA ARG A 83 16.55 9.66 -7.94
C ARG A 83 15.56 8.53 -7.63
N VAL A 84 14.29 8.84 -7.38
CA VAL A 84 13.28 7.82 -7.08
C VAL A 84 13.18 6.81 -8.22
N LEU A 85 13.10 7.28 -9.47
CA LEU A 85 13.04 6.42 -10.66
C LEU A 85 14.28 5.53 -10.78
N THR A 86 15.47 6.09 -10.61
CA THR A 86 16.72 5.30 -10.66
C THR A 86 16.83 4.30 -9.51
N THR A 87 16.36 4.64 -8.30
CA THR A 87 16.39 3.75 -7.13
C THR A 87 15.53 2.52 -7.35
N VAL A 88 14.40 2.65 -8.06
CA VAL A 88 13.55 1.51 -8.44
C VAL A 88 13.92 0.92 -9.80
N ASN A 89 15.08 1.25 -10.37
CA ASN A 89 15.52 0.82 -11.70
C ASN A 89 14.48 1.05 -12.81
N TYR A 90 13.68 2.12 -12.69
CA TYR A 90 12.54 2.43 -13.58
C TYR A 90 11.46 1.33 -13.63
N GLN A 91 11.49 0.37 -12.70
CA GLN A 91 10.47 -0.68 -12.56
C GLN A 91 9.35 -0.17 -11.67
N LEU A 92 8.35 0.46 -12.29
CA LEU A 92 7.17 0.97 -11.61
C LEU A 92 6.03 -0.07 -11.65
N PRO A 93 5.22 -0.21 -10.59
CA PRO A 93 4.12 -1.16 -10.58
C PRO A 93 3.05 -0.74 -11.60
N LEU A 94 2.92 -1.50 -12.69
CA LEU A 94 1.90 -1.27 -13.72
C LEU A 94 0.53 -1.78 -13.28
N THR A 95 0.50 -2.80 -12.42
CA THR A 95 -0.72 -3.38 -11.87
C THR A 95 -0.79 -3.15 -10.36
N THR A 96 -1.93 -2.63 -9.93
CA THR A 96 -2.22 -2.33 -8.53
C THR A 96 -3.46 -3.11 -8.10
N PRO A 97 -3.66 -3.34 -6.79
CA PRO A 97 -4.83 -4.06 -6.30
C PRO A 97 -6.16 -3.47 -6.79
N ILE A 98 -6.26 -2.15 -6.98
CA ILE A 98 -7.50 -1.51 -7.47
C ILE A 98 -7.89 -2.00 -8.87
N VAL A 99 -6.93 -2.27 -9.76
CA VAL A 99 -7.21 -2.82 -11.09
C VAL A 99 -7.83 -4.21 -10.99
N HIS A 100 -7.35 -5.03 -10.05
CA HIS A 100 -7.92 -6.35 -9.80
C HIS A 100 -9.29 -6.26 -9.12
N ILE A 101 -9.51 -5.28 -8.24
CA ILE A 101 -10.83 -5.04 -7.63
C ILE A 101 -11.86 -4.71 -8.72
N GLU A 102 -11.56 -3.75 -9.59
CA GLU A 102 -12.45 -3.36 -10.69
C GLU A 102 -12.74 -4.54 -11.63
N MET A 103 -11.70 -5.31 -12.00
CA MET A 103 -11.84 -6.49 -12.84
C MET A 103 -12.72 -7.56 -12.19
N LEU A 104 -12.46 -7.92 -10.93
CA LEU A 104 -13.20 -8.97 -10.23
C LEU A 104 -14.65 -8.58 -10.01
N LEU A 105 -14.92 -7.31 -9.68
CA LEU A 105 -16.28 -6.80 -9.51
C LEU A 105 -17.07 -6.79 -10.84
N GLU A 106 -16.41 -6.50 -11.96
CA GLU A 106 -17.04 -6.57 -13.28
C GLU A 106 -17.43 -8.02 -13.66
N VAL A 107 -16.60 -9.01 -13.30
CA VAL A 107 -16.94 -10.43 -13.48
C VAL A 107 -18.05 -10.85 -12.51
N PHE A 108 -17.92 -10.49 -11.23
CA PHE A 108 -18.89 -10.80 -10.18
C PHE A 108 -20.29 -10.26 -10.50
N LYS A 109 -20.37 -9.02 -11.01
CA LYS A 109 -21.63 -8.37 -11.42
C LYS A 109 -22.42 -9.20 -12.45
N ARG A 110 -21.76 -10.02 -13.26
CA ARG A 110 -22.40 -10.88 -14.26
C ARG A 110 -22.93 -12.19 -13.67
N ASN A 111 -22.40 -12.60 -12.53
CA ASN A 111 -22.73 -13.87 -11.88
C ASN A 111 -23.76 -13.70 -10.76
N CYS A 112 -23.93 -12.49 -10.22
CA CYS A 112 -24.77 -12.21 -9.06
C CYS A 112 -25.70 -11.03 -9.30
N ASP A 113 -26.99 -11.31 -9.44
CA ASP A 113 -28.03 -10.28 -9.46
C ASP A 113 -28.39 -9.85 -8.03
N GLY A 114 -28.65 -8.55 -7.84
CA GLY A 114 -29.14 -7.99 -6.57
C GLY A 114 -28.08 -7.44 -5.61
N VAL A 115 -26.79 -7.69 -5.86
CA VAL A 115 -25.69 -7.12 -5.06
C VAL A 115 -25.27 -5.76 -5.60
N ASN A 116 -25.20 -4.75 -4.73
CA ASN A 116 -24.82 -3.39 -5.13
C ASN A 116 -23.29 -3.24 -5.25
N VAL A 117 -22.76 -3.63 -6.42
CA VAL A 117 -21.34 -3.59 -6.75
C VAL A 117 -20.72 -2.19 -6.63
N ASP A 118 -21.48 -1.13 -6.91
CA ASP A 118 -20.98 0.25 -6.81
C ASP A 118 -20.71 0.66 -5.35
N LEU A 119 -21.53 0.18 -4.40
CA LEU A 119 -21.29 0.38 -2.97
C LEU A 119 -20.09 -0.45 -2.50
N ILE A 120 -19.98 -1.69 -2.96
CA ILE A 120 -18.83 -2.55 -2.66
C ILE A 120 -17.53 -1.91 -3.18
N LEU A 121 -17.49 -1.39 -4.40
CA LEU A 121 -16.31 -0.72 -4.94
C LEU A 121 -15.87 0.48 -4.09
N LYS A 122 -16.82 1.32 -3.65
CA LYS A 122 -16.52 2.47 -2.79
C LYS A 122 -15.97 2.04 -1.43
N ALA A 123 -16.58 1.03 -0.80
CA ALA A 123 -16.09 0.48 0.46
C ALA A 123 -14.73 -0.21 0.30
N ALA A 124 -14.52 -0.93 -0.80
CA ALA A 124 -13.27 -1.60 -1.15
C ALA A 124 -12.10 -0.60 -1.28
N ILE A 125 -12.32 0.56 -1.91
CA ILE A 125 -11.30 1.63 -1.98
C ILE A 125 -10.91 2.09 -0.56
N ASN A 126 -11.88 2.34 0.32
CA ASN A 126 -11.61 2.78 1.69
C ASN A 126 -10.84 1.72 2.49
N ILE A 127 -11.22 0.44 2.38
CA ILE A 127 -10.53 -0.67 3.06
C ILE A 127 -9.12 -0.83 2.51
N LEU A 128 -8.94 -0.69 1.18
CA LEU A 128 -7.62 -0.73 0.55
C LEU A 128 -6.74 0.42 1.06
N ASP A 129 -7.26 1.64 1.17
CA ASP A 129 -6.53 2.78 1.73
C ASP A 129 -6.08 2.52 3.17
N VAL A 130 -6.98 2.00 4.02
CA VAL A 130 -6.64 1.61 5.40
C VAL A 130 -5.56 0.54 5.42
N SER A 131 -5.62 -0.45 4.52
CA SER A 131 -4.62 -1.52 4.41
C SER A 131 -3.22 -0.97 4.07
N TYR A 132 -3.14 0.09 3.25
CA TYR A 132 -1.89 0.76 2.90
C TYR A 132 -1.36 1.64 4.05
N ILE A 133 -2.23 2.42 4.68
CA ILE A 133 -1.85 3.30 5.80
C ILE A 133 -1.38 2.48 7.00
N SER A 134 -2.10 1.40 7.30
CA SER A 134 -1.85 0.54 8.45
C SER A 134 -1.10 -0.75 8.08
N ARG A 135 -0.26 -0.69 7.04
CA ARG A 135 0.45 -1.86 6.49
C ARG A 135 1.33 -2.60 7.51
N THR A 136 1.92 -1.88 8.46
CA THR A 136 2.70 -2.51 9.54
C THR A 136 1.80 -3.34 10.45
N ARG A 137 0.71 -2.75 10.94
CA ARG A 137 -0.27 -3.44 11.80
C ARG A 137 -0.91 -4.63 11.07
N LEU A 138 -1.23 -4.46 9.78
CA LEU A 138 -1.74 -5.55 8.95
C LEU A 138 -0.78 -6.75 8.92
N LYS A 139 0.52 -6.49 8.71
CA LYS A 139 1.55 -7.54 8.73
C LYS A 139 1.68 -8.21 10.09
N ASP A 140 1.52 -7.46 11.18
CA ASP A 140 1.55 -8.02 12.53
C ASP A 140 0.32 -8.90 12.80
N LEU A 141 -0.89 -8.43 12.46
CA LEU A 141 -2.12 -9.21 12.60
C LEU A 141 -2.08 -10.50 11.78
N LEU A 142 -1.59 -10.41 10.53
CA LEU A 142 -1.36 -11.59 9.69
C LEU A 142 -0.31 -12.54 10.30
N ARG A 143 0.68 -12.03 11.04
CA ARG A 143 1.66 -12.87 11.74
C ARG A 143 1.01 -13.62 12.91
N TYR A 144 0.11 -12.99 13.66
CA TYR A 144 -0.54 -13.63 14.82
C TYR A 144 -1.68 -14.57 14.46
N ALA A 145 -2.39 -14.28 13.37
CA ALA A 145 -3.36 -15.21 12.81
C ALA A 145 -2.71 -16.50 12.29
N SER A 146 -1.36 -16.50 12.18
CA SER A 146 -0.58 -17.60 11.68
C SER A 146 0.18 -18.37 12.76
N THR A 147 -0.42 -19.47 13.19
CA THR A 147 0.06 -20.32 14.29
C THR A 147 0.66 -21.67 13.88
N ASP A 148 0.77 -22.03 12.59
CA ASP A 148 1.31 -23.35 12.18
C ASP A 148 2.32 -23.33 11.02
N ASP A 149 3.13 -24.38 10.89
CA ASP A 149 4.36 -24.43 10.07
C ASP A 149 4.13 -24.41 8.52
N GLY A 150 2.88 -24.49 8.05
CA GLY A 150 2.52 -24.40 6.62
C GLY A 150 2.43 -22.96 6.05
N GLU A 151 2.59 -21.97 6.92
CA GLU A 151 1.90 -20.69 6.86
C GLU A 151 2.79 -19.48 6.55
N GLU A 152 4.10 -19.69 6.57
CA GLU A 152 5.05 -18.75 5.96
C GLU A 152 4.69 -18.47 4.48
N THR A 153 4.04 -19.44 3.84
CA THR A 153 3.51 -19.36 2.48
C THR A 153 2.34 -18.38 2.35
N LEU A 154 1.39 -18.37 3.28
CA LEU A 154 0.24 -17.45 3.29
C LEU A 154 0.71 -16.00 3.49
N LYS A 155 1.60 -15.79 4.46
CA LYS A 155 2.25 -14.50 4.68
C LYS A 155 3.00 -13.99 3.44
N ARG A 156 3.72 -14.88 2.75
CA ARG A 156 4.48 -14.55 1.53
C ARG A 156 3.56 -14.32 0.32
N ARG A 157 2.44 -15.06 0.23
CA ARG A 157 1.38 -14.88 -0.76
C ARG A 157 0.61 -13.56 -0.53
N CYS A 158 0.01 -13.33 0.64
CA CYS A 158 -0.87 -12.19 0.92
C CYS A 158 -0.21 -10.81 0.82
N VAL A 159 1.05 -10.66 1.28
CA VAL A 159 1.72 -9.34 1.33
C VAL A 159 2.22 -8.89 -0.05
N SER A 160 2.40 -9.85 -0.97
CA SER A 160 2.99 -9.63 -2.30
C SER A 160 2.01 -9.90 -3.43
N ASN A 161 0.89 -10.59 -3.18
CA ASN A 161 -0.10 -10.94 -4.19
C ASN A 161 -1.23 -9.89 -4.20
N HIS A 162 -1.12 -8.92 -5.10
CA HIS A 162 -2.15 -7.90 -5.33
C HIS A 162 -3.52 -8.50 -5.69
N PHE A 163 -3.56 -9.70 -6.28
CA PHE A 163 -4.79 -10.38 -6.66
C PHE A 163 -5.52 -10.96 -5.45
N LEU A 164 -4.81 -11.66 -4.56
CA LEU A 164 -5.38 -12.15 -3.28
C LEU A 164 -5.85 -10.98 -2.40
N LEU A 165 -5.04 -9.92 -2.29
CA LEU A 165 -5.45 -8.72 -1.56
C LEU A 165 -6.75 -8.13 -2.13
N ALA A 166 -6.87 -8.02 -3.46
CA ALA A 166 -8.08 -7.51 -4.10
C ALA A 166 -9.33 -8.34 -3.78
N ALA A 167 -9.23 -9.67 -3.87
CA ALA A 167 -10.31 -10.59 -3.52
C ALA A 167 -10.77 -10.40 -2.06
N CYS A 168 -9.82 -10.37 -1.12
CA CYS A 168 -10.14 -10.23 0.30
C CYS A 168 -10.68 -8.84 0.65
N VAL A 169 -10.24 -7.78 -0.04
CA VAL A 169 -10.78 -6.43 0.10
C VAL A 169 -12.23 -6.37 -0.38
N ILE A 170 -12.59 -7.05 -1.48
CA ILE A 170 -13.98 -7.14 -1.95
C ILE A 170 -14.86 -7.81 -0.92
N VAL A 171 -14.43 -8.96 -0.38
CA VAL A 171 -15.19 -9.68 0.66
C VAL A 171 -15.35 -8.83 1.91
N ALA A 172 -14.26 -8.23 2.40
CA ALA A 172 -14.31 -7.32 3.56
C ALA A 172 -15.27 -6.14 3.32
N ALA A 173 -15.26 -5.56 2.12
CA ALA A 173 -16.16 -4.49 1.73
C ALA A 173 -17.61 -4.94 1.70
N SER A 174 -17.89 -6.14 1.17
CA SER A 174 -19.23 -6.70 1.13
C SER A 174 -19.78 -6.93 2.54
N TYR A 175 -18.97 -7.44 3.47
CA TYR A 175 -19.36 -7.61 4.87
C TYR A 175 -19.71 -6.27 5.55
N VAL A 176 -18.92 -5.23 5.30
CA VAL A 176 -19.16 -3.89 5.87
C VAL A 176 -20.44 -3.24 5.32
N ILE A 177 -20.78 -3.52 4.06
CA ILE A 177 -21.99 -2.97 3.41
C ILE A 177 -23.24 -3.76 3.83
N ASP A 178 -23.18 -5.08 3.71
CA ASP A 178 -24.28 -5.99 4.04
C ASP A 178 -23.76 -7.39 4.36
N SER A 179 -23.64 -7.67 5.66
CA SER A 179 -23.18 -8.96 6.17
C SER A 179 -24.06 -10.14 5.76
N SER A 180 -25.32 -9.92 5.36
CA SER A 180 -26.23 -11.00 4.95
C SER A 180 -25.87 -11.61 3.60
N THR A 181 -25.16 -10.87 2.75
CA THR A 181 -24.75 -11.31 1.40
C THR A 181 -23.32 -11.85 1.35
N ASN A 182 -22.61 -11.79 2.48
CA ASN A 182 -21.16 -12.03 2.53
C ASN A 182 -20.80 -13.48 2.16
N ASP A 183 -21.58 -14.48 2.58
CA ASP A 183 -21.31 -15.89 2.25
C ASP A 183 -21.38 -16.12 0.74
N THR A 184 -22.40 -15.57 0.07
CA THR A 184 -22.52 -15.62 -1.39
C THR A 184 -21.35 -14.91 -2.08
N VAL A 185 -20.89 -13.77 -1.54
CA VAL A 185 -19.74 -13.05 -2.10
C VAL A 185 -18.46 -13.88 -1.95
N ILE A 186 -18.24 -14.53 -0.80
CA ILE A 186 -17.09 -15.40 -0.56
C ILE A 186 -17.06 -16.54 -1.57
N GLU A 187 -18.16 -17.30 -1.69
CA GLU A 187 -18.26 -18.44 -2.60
C GLU A 187 -17.97 -18.03 -4.06
N GLN A 188 -18.55 -16.91 -4.50
CA GLN A 188 -18.41 -16.45 -5.87
C GLN A 188 -17.02 -15.88 -6.17
N ILE A 189 -16.44 -15.13 -5.23
CA ILE A 189 -15.07 -14.64 -5.38
C ILE A 189 -14.08 -15.79 -5.36
N ALA A 190 -14.24 -16.78 -4.48
CA ALA A 190 -13.42 -17.99 -4.47
C ALA A 190 -13.52 -18.74 -5.81
N LEU A 191 -14.73 -18.90 -6.35
CA LEU A 191 -14.97 -19.53 -7.64
C LEU A 191 -14.30 -18.78 -8.81
N ILE A 192 -14.44 -17.44 -8.86
CA ILE A 192 -13.86 -16.61 -9.94
C ILE A 192 -12.33 -16.62 -9.89
N THR A 193 -11.76 -16.63 -8.68
CA THR A 193 -10.31 -16.45 -8.47
C THR A 193 -9.55 -17.77 -8.32
N CYS A 194 -10.26 -18.88 -8.11
CA CYS A 194 -9.71 -20.19 -7.72
C CYS A 194 -8.83 -20.12 -6.45
N LEU A 195 -9.13 -19.18 -5.55
CA LEU A 195 -8.45 -19.06 -4.25
C LEU A 195 -9.16 -19.90 -3.20
N ASP A 196 -8.43 -20.31 -2.16
CA ASP A 196 -9.00 -21.06 -1.03
C ASP A 196 -9.94 -20.15 -0.23
N GLU A 197 -11.17 -20.62 0.04
CA GLU A 197 -12.14 -19.87 0.83
C GLU A 197 -11.63 -19.55 2.24
N SER A 198 -10.86 -20.46 2.85
CA SER A 198 -10.29 -20.28 4.18
C SER A 198 -9.31 -19.10 4.18
N ASP A 199 -8.46 -19.00 3.16
CA ASP A 199 -7.52 -17.89 2.99
C ASP A 199 -8.26 -16.55 2.83
N ILE A 200 -9.33 -16.55 2.04
CA ILE A 200 -10.19 -15.37 1.82
C ILE A 200 -10.85 -14.95 3.14
N ILE A 201 -11.44 -15.88 3.88
CA ILE A 201 -12.15 -15.63 5.14
C ILE A 201 -11.19 -15.07 6.19
N ILE A 202 -10.04 -15.71 6.40
CA ILE A 202 -9.06 -15.27 7.41
C ILE A 202 -8.59 -13.85 7.08
N TYR A 203 -8.20 -13.59 5.84
CA TYR A 203 -7.62 -12.31 5.49
C TYR A 203 -8.68 -11.19 5.44
N SER A 204 -9.85 -11.45 4.88
CA SER A 204 -10.96 -10.47 4.88
C SER A 204 -11.38 -10.11 6.31
N THR A 205 -11.42 -11.08 7.23
CA THR A 205 -11.70 -10.84 8.66
C THR A 205 -10.67 -9.90 9.28
N ILE A 206 -9.37 -10.10 8.99
CA ILE A 206 -8.31 -9.21 9.46
C ILE A 206 -8.47 -7.80 8.89
N LEU A 207 -8.83 -7.68 7.61
CA LEU A 207 -9.07 -6.39 6.97
C LEU A 207 -10.27 -5.66 7.59
N VAL A 208 -11.35 -6.35 7.90
CA VAL A 208 -12.51 -5.79 8.62
C VAL A 208 -12.09 -5.31 10.02
N LYS A 209 -11.37 -6.14 10.79
CA LYS A 209 -10.85 -5.74 12.12
C LYS A 209 -9.98 -4.49 12.02
N LEU A 210 -9.11 -4.43 11.01
CA LEU A 210 -8.25 -3.28 10.79
C LEU A 210 -9.04 -2.01 10.44
N ALA A 211 -10.01 -2.13 9.53
CA ALA A 211 -10.84 -1.02 9.05
C ALA A 211 -11.78 -0.45 10.13
N LEU A 212 -12.34 -1.32 10.98
CA LEU A 212 -13.26 -0.94 12.05
C LEU A 212 -12.57 -0.69 13.40
N HIS A 213 -11.24 -0.79 13.45
CA HIS A 213 -10.45 -0.67 14.69
C HIS A 213 -10.92 -1.60 15.81
N LEU A 214 -11.37 -2.81 15.46
CA LEU A 214 -11.76 -3.82 16.43
C LEU A 214 -10.50 -4.45 17.03
N GLU A 215 -10.42 -4.50 18.36
CA GLU A 215 -9.33 -5.14 19.11
C GLU A 215 -9.46 -6.67 19.11
#